data_AF-A0A6A6AI67-F1
#
_entry.id   AF-A0A6A6AI67-F1
#
_cell.length_a   1.000
_cell.length_b   1.000
_cell.length_c   1.000
_cell.angle_alpha   90.00
_cell.angle_beta   90.00
_cell.angle_gamma   90.00
#
_symmetry.space_group_name_H-M   'P 1'
#
loop_
_entity.id
_entity.type
_entity.pdbx_description
1 polymer ?
#
loop_
_entity_poly.entity_id
_entity_poly.type
_entity_poly.pdbx_seq_one_letter_code
_entity_poly.pdbx_strand_id
1 'polypeptide(L)'
;MTQVDALQEQLETIEHTLRSRSQWHPQPTSSQTASSAILDISDLKSAIDLLDQVVTHSHPSHQLTPRSSFSTYTWTWDPAWKEFHTHIPEQQTYVYLSRWHLNQARGVWEHRSMAHIANLGPDRAAELLGCWEDWEWDPIWEEWYLDVTQDQEDGEKCCVYASRWRVQDDGEWVYAGRFGGAGAG
;
A
#
# COMPACT_ATOMS: atom_id res chain seq x y z
N MET A 1 -26.69 -31.19 -7.78
CA MET A 1 -25.61 -30.21 -7.60
C MET A 1 -25.76 -29.62 -6.22
N THR A 2 -24.82 -29.96 -5.35
CA THR A 2 -24.72 -29.39 -4.01
C THR A 2 -24.04 -28.02 -4.10
N GLN A 3 -24.26 -27.15 -3.11
CA GLN A 3 -23.59 -25.85 -3.05
C GLN A 3 -22.07 -25.98 -3.02
N VAL A 4 -21.55 -27.10 -2.50
CA VAL A 4 -20.12 -27.43 -2.47
C VAL A 4 -19.58 -27.68 -3.88
N ASP A 5 -20.33 -28.41 -4.73
CA ASP A 5 -19.91 -28.69 -6.13
C ASP A 5 -19.75 -27.38 -6.91
N ALA A 6 -20.65 -26.41 -6.71
CA ALA A 6 -20.59 -25.11 -7.38
C ALA A 6 -19.41 -24.25 -6.89
N LEU A 7 -19.12 -24.27 -5.59
CA LEU A 7 -17.96 -23.56 -5.02
C LEU A 7 -16.63 -24.17 -5.49
N GLN A 8 -16.59 -25.50 -5.65
CA GLN A 8 -15.42 -26.19 -6.19
C GLN A 8 -15.14 -25.80 -7.64
N GLU A 9 -16.18 -25.75 -8.50
CA GLU A 9 -16.04 -25.33 -9.90
C GLU A 9 -15.54 -23.88 -10.03
N GLN A 10 -15.99 -22.98 -9.14
CA GLN A 10 -15.47 -21.61 -9.07
C GLN A 10 -13.99 -21.58 -8.68
N LEU A 11 -13.59 -22.39 -7.70
CA LEU A 11 -12.20 -22.49 -7.26
C LEU A 11 -11.27 -23.01 -8.36
N GLU A 12 -11.72 -24.04 -9.10
CA GLU A 12 -11.00 -24.59 -10.26
C GLU A 12 -10.83 -23.54 -11.37
N THR A 13 -11.86 -22.71 -11.61
CA THR A 13 -11.81 -21.62 -12.59
C THR A 13 -10.80 -20.53 -12.18
N ILE A 14 -10.80 -20.17 -10.89
CA ILE A 14 -9.84 -19.20 -10.32
C ILE A 14 -8.41 -19.75 -10.44
N GLU A 15 -8.19 -21.00 -10.04
CA GLU A 15 -6.89 -21.65 -10.14
C GLU A 15 -6.39 -21.66 -11.60
N HIS A 16 -7.23 -22.07 -12.54
CA HIS A 16 -6.88 -22.09 -13.96
C HIS A 16 -6.51 -20.69 -14.47
N THR A 17 -7.27 -19.67 -14.07
CA THR A 17 -6.99 -18.29 -14.43
C THR A 17 -5.64 -17.82 -13.87
N LEU A 18 -5.37 -18.07 -12.59
CA LEU A 18 -4.10 -17.72 -11.96
C LEU A 18 -2.92 -18.47 -12.57
N ARG A 19 -3.08 -19.76 -12.90
CA ARG A 19 -2.06 -20.57 -13.59
C ARG A 19 -1.76 -20.02 -14.98
N SER A 20 -2.78 -19.69 -15.77
CA SER A 20 -2.59 -19.13 -17.11
C SER A 20 -1.88 -17.77 -17.10
N ARG A 21 -2.01 -17.02 -16.00
CA ARG A 21 -1.31 -15.76 -15.75
C ARG A 21 0.06 -15.92 -15.08
N SER A 22 0.53 -17.15 -14.84
CA SER A 22 1.74 -17.44 -14.06
C SER A 22 1.74 -16.80 -12.66
N GLN A 23 0.56 -16.59 -12.07
CA GLN A 23 0.35 -15.98 -10.74
C GLN A 23 0.01 -17.02 -9.67
N TRP A 24 -0.16 -18.29 -10.03
CA TRP A 24 -0.42 -19.37 -9.09
C TRP A 24 0.84 -19.84 -8.37
N HIS A 25 0.98 -19.47 -7.09
CA HIS A 25 2.13 -19.80 -6.24
C HIS A 25 1.65 -20.52 -4.98
N PRO A 26 1.27 -21.80 -5.06
CA PRO A 26 0.86 -22.55 -3.87
C PRO A 26 2.06 -22.63 -2.92
N GLN A 27 1.89 -22.15 -1.69
CA GLN A 27 2.94 -22.27 -0.68
C GLN A 27 3.26 -23.75 -0.46
N PRO A 28 4.54 -24.14 -0.32
CA PRO A 28 4.89 -25.48 0.11
C PRO A 28 4.23 -25.72 1.46
N THR A 29 3.42 -26.77 1.53
CA THR A 29 2.52 -27.14 2.61
C THR A 29 3.13 -26.91 4.00
N SER A 30 2.83 -25.75 4.59
CA SER A 30 3.07 -25.51 6.01
C SER A 30 2.16 -26.46 6.78
N SER A 31 2.75 -27.32 7.61
CA SER A 31 2.04 -28.23 8.51
C SER A 31 1.37 -27.49 9.68
N GLN A 32 0.83 -26.29 9.44
CA GLN A 32 -0.02 -25.62 10.40
C GLN A 32 -1.37 -26.31 10.36
N THR A 33 -1.58 -27.21 11.32
CA THR A 33 -2.90 -27.71 11.69
C THR A 33 -3.85 -26.53 11.77
N ALA A 34 -4.77 -26.44 10.82
CA ALA A 34 -5.84 -25.46 10.83
C ALA A 34 -6.50 -25.49 12.21
N SER A 35 -6.47 -24.36 12.91
CA SER A 35 -7.29 -24.17 14.09
C SER A 35 -8.71 -24.57 13.72
N SER A 36 -9.33 -25.43 14.53
CA SER A 36 -10.67 -25.97 14.33
C SER A 36 -11.76 -24.90 14.50
N ALA A 37 -11.68 -23.84 13.69
CA ALA A 37 -12.81 -22.98 13.44
C ALA A 37 -13.79 -23.79 12.57
N ILE A 38 -15.05 -23.84 12.99
CA ILE A 38 -16.12 -24.43 12.19
C ILE A 38 -16.30 -23.48 11.00
N LEU A 39 -15.61 -23.77 9.90
CA LEU A 39 -15.79 -23.09 8.63
C LEU A 39 -17.13 -23.52 8.07
N ASP A 40 -18.06 -22.58 7.92
CA ASP A 40 -19.33 -22.86 7.26
C ASP A 40 -19.24 -22.62 5.74
N ILE A 41 -20.27 -23.03 5.01
CA ILE A 41 -20.31 -22.89 3.55
C ILE A 41 -20.38 -21.42 3.13
N SER A 42 -20.87 -20.53 4.01
CA SER A 42 -20.94 -19.09 3.77
C SER A 42 -19.54 -18.47 3.83
N ASP A 43 -18.73 -18.85 4.81
CA ASP A 43 -17.33 -18.43 4.93
C ASP A 43 -16.53 -18.84 3.69
N LEU A 44 -16.73 -20.08 3.22
CA LEU A 44 -16.08 -20.58 2.01
C LEU A 44 -16.52 -19.79 0.78
N LYS A 45 -17.81 -19.48 0.67
CA LYS A 45 -18.33 -18.65 -0.43
C LYS A 45 -17.73 -17.23 -0.40
N SER A 46 -17.69 -16.59 0.77
CA SER A 46 -17.09 -15.26 0.91
C SER A 46 -15.60 -15.26 0.56
N ALA A 47 -14.86 -16.30 0.93
CA ALA A 47 -13.46 -16.45 0.55
C ALA A 47 -13.29 -16.60 -0.98
N ILE A 48 -14.16 -17.37 -1.64
CA ILE A 48 -14.15 -17.54 -3.09
C ILE A 48 -14.54 -16.24 -3.81
N ASP A 49 -15.56 -15.53 -3.32
CA ASP A 49 -15.96 -14.22 -3.87
C ASP A 49 -14.82 -13.19 -3.77
N LEU A 50 -14.06 -13.19 -2.67
CA LEU A 50 -12.87 -12.34 -2.52
C LEU A 50 -11.75 -12.73 -3.50
N LEU A 51 -11.50 -14.03 -3.69
CA LEU A 51 -10.51 -14.51 -4.65
C LEU A 51 -10.89 -14.13 -6.09
N ASP A 52 -12.16 -14.25 -6.45
CA ASP A 52 -12.67 -13.88 -7.77
C ASP A 52 -12.55 -12.37 -8.03
N GLN A 53 -12.83 -11.54 -7.02
CA GLN A 53 -12.58 -10.10 -7.09
C GLN A 53 -11.10 -9.80 -7.30
N VAL A 54 -10.20 -10.44 -6.54
CA VAL A 54 -8.76 -10.26 -6.71
C VAL A 54 -8.35 -10.65 -8.12
N VAL A 55 -8.75 -11.81 -8.63
CA VAL A 55 -8.41 -12.28 -9.99
C VAL A 55 -8.97 -11.35 -11.07
N THR A 56 -10.18 -10.83 -10.90
CA THR A 56 -10.80 -9.92 -11.87
C THR A 56 -10.04 -8.59 -11.94
N HIS A 57 -9.62 -8.05 -10.80
CA HIS A 57 -8.94 -6.75 -10.74
C HIS A 57 -7.41 -6.83 -10.88
N SER A 58 -6.81 -8.01 -10.74
CA SER A 58 -5.36 -8.27 -10.88
C SER A 58 -4.97 -8.74 -12.30
N HIS A 59 -5.81 -8.48 -13.30
CA HIS A 59 -5.46 -8.82 -14.68
C HIS A 59 -4.13 -8.15 -15.06
N PRO A 60 -3.10 -8.89 -15.51
CA PRO A 60 -1.75 -8.35 -15.75
C PRO A 60 -1.66 -7.26 -16.84
N SER A 61 -2.78 -6.98 -17.53
CA SER A 61 -2.91 -5.88 -18.48
C SER A 61 -3.36 -4.57 -17.85
N HIS A 62 -3.83 -4.60 -16.60
CA HIS A 62 -4.17 -3.42 -15.82
C HIS A 62 -3.15 -3.32 -14.69
N GLN A 63 -2.22 -2.37 -14.84
CA GLN A 63 -1.32 -1.99 -13.76
C GLN A 63 -2.19 -1.60 -12.56
N LEU A 64 -2.01 -2.28 -11.43
CA LEU A 64 -2.66 -1.88 -10.18
C LEU A 64 -2.12 -0.50 -9.83
N THR A 65 -3.01 0.47 -9.67
CA THR A 65 -2.64 1.83 -9.30
C THR A 65 -3.33 2.23 -7.99
N PRO A 66 -2.72 3.12 -7.20
CA PRO A 66 -3.35 3.69 -6.01
C PRO A 66 -4.64 4.45 -6.30
N ARG A 67 -4.87 4.84 -7.57
CA ARG A 67 -5.94 5.75 -8.00
C ARG A 67 -7.31 5.36 -7.46
N SER A 68 -7.73 4.11 -7.63
CA SER A 68 -9.07 3.66 -7.22
C SER A 68 -9.33 3.82 -5.73
N SER A 69 -8.30 3.69 -4.91
CA SER A 69 -8.39 3.86 -3.46
C SER A 69 -8.27 5.33 -3.07
N PHE A 70 -7.25 6.02 -3.58
CA PHE A 70 -6.91 7.37 -3.11
C PHE A 70 -7.67 8.51 -3.78
N SER A 71 -8.26 8.30 -4.96
CA SER A 71 -9.04 9.34 -5.65
C SER A 71 -10.39 9.63 -4.98
N THR A 72 -10.82 8.75 -4.06
CA THR A 72 -12.08 8.92 -3.31
C THR A 72 -11.93 9.91 -2.15
N TYR A 73 -10.70 10.17 -1.72
CA TYR A 73 -10.41 11.06 -0.60
C TYR A 73 -10.14 12.49 -1.06
N THR A 74 -10.48 13.44 -0.17
CA THR A 74 -10.10 14.85 -0.35
C THR A 74 -8.72 15.09 0.25
N TRP A 75 -7.77 15.48 -0.58
CA TRP A 75 -6.40 15.80 -0.17
C TRP A 75 -6.29 17.26 0.24
N THR A 76 -5.65 17.50 1.38
CA THR A 76 -5.41 18.82 1.96
C THR A 76 -3.91 19.11 2.00
N TRP A 77 -3.54 20.35 1.69
CA TRP A 77 -2.16 20.82 1.80
C TRP A 77 -1.81 21.15 3.26
N ASP A 78 -0.76 20.54 3.78
CA ASP A 78 -0.15 20.91 5.05
C ASP A 78 0.99 21.92 4.80
N PRO A 79 0.83 23.21 5.18
CA PRO A 79 1.86 24.22 4.93
C PRO A 79 3.10 24.09 5.84
N ALA A 80 2.99 23.41 6.98
CA ALA A 80 4.11 23.24 7.91
C ALA A 80 5.06 22.16 7.41
N TRP A 81 4.52 21.04 6.95
CA TRP A 81 5.32 19.92 6.42
C TRP A 81 5.57 20.05 4.91
N LYS A 82 4.76 20.88 4.24
CA LYS A 82 4.68 21.02 2.79
C LYS A 82 4.37 19.70 2.10
N GLU A 83 3.41 18.97 2.66
CA GLU A 83 2.98 17.65 2.20
C GLU A 83 1.45 17.63 2.00
N PHE A 84 0.97 16.79 1.09
CA PHE A 84 -0.46 16.52 0.98
C PHE A 84 -0.86 15.43 1.95
N HIS A 85 -2.02 15.59 2.59
CA HIS A 85 -2.57 14.58 3.49
C HIS A 85 -4.08 14.42 3.33
N THR A 86 -4.57 13.28 3.76
CA THR A 86 -6.00 13.02 3.97
C THR A 86 -6.21 12.32 5.30
N HIS A 87 -7.38 12.51 5.89
CA HIS A 87 -7.79 11.80 7.10
C HIS A 87 -8.76 10.69 6.72
N ILE A 88 -8.54 9.48 7.23
CA ILE A 88 -9.43 8.33 7.10
C ILE A 88 -10.16 8.15 8.43
N PRO A 89 -11.40 8.69 8.58
CA PRO A 89 -12.08 8.75 9.88
C PRO A 89 -12.34 7.39 10.49
N GLU A 90 -12.66 6.39 9.67
CA GLU A 90 -12.98 5.03 10.12
C GLU A 90 -11.77 4.35 10.79
N GLN A 91 -10.56 4.79 10.45
CA GLN A 91 -9.30 4.23 10.96
C GLN A 91 -8.58 5.17 11.93
N GLN A 92 -9.13 6.37 12.19
CA GLN A 92 -8.48 7.44 12.96
C GLN A 92 -7.01 7.63 12.56
N THR A 93 -6.74 7.58 11.26
CA THR A 93 -5.39 7.58 10.70
C THR A 93 -5.31 8.63 9.62
N TYR A 94 -4.18 9.32 9.56
CA TYR A 94 -3.85 10.24 8.48
C TYR A 94 -2.98 9.52 7.47
N VAL A 95 -3.19 9.80 6.19
CA VAL A 95 -2.27 9.37 5.13
C VAL A 95 -1.62 10.62 4.58
N TYR A 96 -0.30 10.68 4.67
CA TYR A 96 0.51 11.75 4.08
C TYR A 96 1.26 11.21 2.85
N LEU A 97 1.40 12.06 1.83
CA LEU A 97 2.34 11.82 0.74
C LEU A 97 3.71 12.33 1.20
N SER A 98 4.39 11.49 1.97
CA SER A 98 5.61 11.85 2.68
C SER A 98 6.83 11.43 1.90
N ARG A 99 7.83 12.30 1.87
CA ARG A 99 9.10 12.03 1.19
C ARG A 99 10.08 11.31 2.11
N TRP A 100 10.67 10.23 1.61
CA TRP A 100 11.63 9.40 2.31
C TRP A 100 12.93 9.31 1.53
N HIS A 101 14.03 9.34 2.27
CA HIS A 101 15.37 9.34 1.73
C HIS A 101 16.18 8.17 2.31
N LEU A 102 16.85 7.40 1.47
CA LEU A 102 17.73 6.33 1.93
C LEU A 102 19.12 6.89 2.22
N ASN A 103 19.45 7.03 3.51
CA ASN A 103 20.80 7.35 3.94
C ASN A 103 21.69 6.12 3.71
N GLN A 104 22.48 6.12 2.62
CA GLN A 104 23.28 4.96 2.23
C GLN A 104 24.37 4.62 3.26
N ALA A 105 24.93 5.64 3.92
CA ALA A 105 25.96 5.43 4.93
C ALA A 105 25.44 4.69 6.18
N ARG A 106 24.17 4.91 6.54
CA ARG A 106 23.51 4.25 7.68
C ARG A 106 22.66 3.04 7.28
N GLY A 107 22.28 2.94 6.01
CA GLY A 107 21.34 1.94 5.51
C GLY A 107 19.91 2.13 6.06
N VAL A 108 19.53 3.36 6.40
CA VAL A 108 18.24 3.68 7.03
C VAL A 108 17.45 4.65 6.17
N TRP A 109 16.14 4.42 6.08
CA TRP A 109 15.20 5.36 5.49
C TRP A 109 14.81 6.44 6.49
N GLU A 110 14.98 7.69 6.10
CA GLU A 110 14.71 8.86 6.91
C GLU A 110 13.60 9.67 6.25
N HIS A 111 12.54 9.99 7.02
CA HIS A 111 11.53 10.94 6.56
C HIS A 111 12.18 12.32 6.39
N ARG A 112 11.94 12.95 5.26
CA ARG A 112 12.48 14.26 4.93
C ARG A 112 11.35 15.15 4.46
N SER A 113 10.75 15.88 5.39
CA SER A 113 9.68 16.82 5.04
C SER A 113 10.14 17.80 3.97
N MET A 114 9.22 18.22 3.11
CA MET A 114 9.50 19.17 2.04
C MET A 114 9.56 20.63 2.53
N ALA A 115 9.44 20.85 3.85
CA ALA A 115 9.46 22.19 4.46
C ALA A 115 10.71 23.00 4.08
N HIS A 116 11.85 22.35 3.90
CA HIS A 116 13.13 22.97 3.53
C HIS A 116 13.15 23.57 2.11
N ILE A 117 12.22 23.20 1.23
CA ILE A 117 12.16 23.71 -0.14
C ILE A 117 11.48 25.09 -0.13
N ALA A 118 12.25 26.15 -0.37
CA ALA A 118 11.75 27.52 -0.38
C ALA A 118 10.65 27.70 -1.45
N ASN A 119 9.57 28.39 -1.10
CA ASN A 119 8.44 28.71 -1.98
C ASN A 119 7.73 27.50 -2.63
N LEU A 120 7.89 26.29 -2.10
CA LEU A 120 7.09 25.15 -2.54
C LEU A 120 5.62 25.34 -2.11
N GLY A 121 4.76 25.58 -3.09
CA GLY A 121 3.31 25.64 -2.93
C GLY A 121 2.61 24.36 -3.40
N PRO A 122 1.30 24.23 -3.13
CA PRO A 122 0.54 23.02 -3.42
C PRO A 122 0.56 22.65 -4.91
N ASP A 123 0.41 23.61 -5.83
CA ASP A 123 0.39 23.33 -7.26
C ASP A 123 1.71 22.71 -7.74
N ARG A 124 2.84 23.29 -7.30
CA ARG A 124 4.17 22.78 -7.64
C ARG A 124 4.45 21.43 -6.99
N ALA A 125 3.98 21.22 -5.75
CA ALA A 125 4.09 19.92 -5.09
C ALA A 125 3.26 18.85 -5.82
N ALA A 126 2.06 19.19 -6.30
CA ALA A 126 1.22 18.28 -7.06
C ALA A 126 1.86 17.90 -8.41
N GLU A 127 2.49 18.86 -9.10
CA GLU A 127 3.26 18.57 -10.32
C GLU A 127 4.40 17.57 -10.08
N LEU A 128 5.10 17.67 -8.96
CA LEU A 128 6.19 16.75 -8.60
C LEU A 128 5.69 15.33 -8.25
N LEU A 129 4.46 15.21 -7.75
CA LEU A 129 3.86 13.92 -7.40
C LEU A 129 3.27 13.17 -8.59
N GLY A 130 3.22 13.81 -9.76
CA GLY A 130 2.78 13.20 -11.00
C GLY A 130 1.36 12.66 -10.95
N CYS A 131 1.12 11.63 -11.74
CA CYS A 131 -0.16 10.93 -11.80
C CYS A 131 -0.12 9.67 -10.94
N TRP A 132 -1.28 9.22 -10.45
CA TRP A 132 -1.35 7.96 -9.68
C TRP A 132 -0.91 6.74 -10.48
N GLU A 133 -0.93 6.81 -11.81
CA GLU A 133 -0.43 5.79 -12.72
C GLU A 133 1.09 5.60 -12.64
N ASP A 134 1.84 6.59 -12.16
CA ASP A 134 3.31 6.53 -12.01
C ASP A 134 3.74 5.84 -10.70
N TRP A 135 2.78 5.53 -9.82
CA TRP A 135 3.03 4.96 -8.51
C TRP A 135 3.10 3.43 -8.58
N GLU A 136 4.01 2.87 -7.80
CA GLU A 136 4.26 1.43 -7.71
C GLU A 136 3.98 0.93 -6.29
N TRP A 137 3.70 -0.37 -6.16
CA TRP A 137 3.53 -1.02 -4.87
C TRP A 137 4.89 -1.49 -4.34
N ASP A 138 5.28 -1.05 -3.15
CA ASP A 138 6.44 -1.57 -2.44
C ASP A 138 6.01 -2.81 -1.63
N PRO A 139 6.40 -4.03 -2.03
CA PRO A 139 6.01 -5.25 -1.31
C PRO A 139 6.72 -5.40 0.04
N ILE A 140 7.79 -4.65 0.30
CA ILE A 140 8.51 -4.67 1.57
C ILE A 140 7.79 -3.76 2.56
N TRP A 141 7.49 -2.53 2.15
CA TRP A 141 6.82 -1.55 3.01
C TRP A 141 5.30 -1.74 3.06
N GLU A 142 4.75 -2.56 2.17
CA GLU A 142 3.30 -2.71 1.97
C GLU A 142 2.61 -1.35 1.76
N GLU A 143 3.28 -0.46 1.02
CA GLU A 143 2.81 0.90 0.75
C GLU A 143 2.99 1.25 -0.73
N TRP A 144 2.13 2.14 -1.22
CA TRP A 144 2.31 2.75 -2.54
C TRP A 144 3.40 3.80 -2.48
N TYR A 145 4.28 3.80 -3.48
CA TYR A 145 5.39 4.74 -3.58
C TYR A 145 5.57 5.29 -4.98
N LEU A 146 6.21 6.46 -5.06
CA LEU A 146 6.68 7.10 -6.28
C LEU A 146 8.19 7.31 -6.16
N ASP A 147 8.96 6.80 -7.12
CA ASP A 147 10.40 7.06 -7.18
C ASP A 147 10.67 8.47 -7.71
N VAL A 148 11.27 9.32 -6.88
CA VAL A 148 11.65 10.71 -7.19
C VAL A 148 13.15 10.91 -7.10
N THR A 149 13.93 9.83 -7.24
CA THR A 149 15.39 9.84 -7.13
C THR A 149 16.03 10.72 -8.20
N GLN A 150 15.46 10.74 -9.42
CA GLN A 150 16.01 11.51 -10.55
C GLN A 150 15.93 13.03 -10.33
N ASP A 151 15.05 13.48 -9.44
CA ASP A 151 14.90 14.89 -9.10
C ASP A 151 15.86 15.33 -7.96
N GLN A 152 16.77 14.46 -7.52
CA GLN A 152 17.78 14.76 -6.51
C GLN A 152 19.15 15.03 -7.12
N GLU A 153 19.79 16.11 -6.65
CA GLU A 153 21.17 16.46 -7.05
C GLU A 153 22.22 15.49 -6.49
N ASP A 154 21.92 14.83 -5.35
CA ASP A 154 22.88 14.02 -4.60
C ASP A 154 22.95 12.55 -5.06
N GLY A 155 22.06 12.12 -5.97
CA GLY A 155 22.01 10.75 -6.52
C GLY A 155 21.60 9.66 -5.52
N GLU A 156 21.26 10.03 -4.28
CA GLU A 156 20.76 9.12 -3.25
C GLU A 156 19.28 8.77 -3.50
N LYS A 157 18.89 7.52 -3.17
CA LYS A 157 17.53 7.02 -3.44
C LYS A 157 16.50 7.81 -2.65
N CYS A 158 15.51 8.31 -3.36
CA CYS A 158 14.46 9.13 -2.79
C CYS A 158 13.10 8.73 -3.34
N CYS A 159 12.15 8.47 -2.44
CA CYS A 159 10.80 8.04 -2.80
C CYS A 159 9.76 8.87 -2.03
N VAL A 160 8.57 9.03 -2.61
CA VAL A 160 7.40 9.51 -1.88
C VAL A 160 6.53 8.30 -1.57
N TYR A 161 6.10 8.14 -0.32
CA TYR A 161 5.23 7.06 0.11
C TYR A 161 3.88 7.62 0.55
N ALA A 162 2.81 6.85 0.33
CA ALA A 162 1.49 7.10 0.92
C ALA A 162 1.47 6.63 2.39
N SER A 163 2.29 7.28 3.20
CA SER A 163 2.62 6.90 4.58
C SER A 163 1.46 7.13 5.54
N ARG A 164 1.20 6.14 6.39
CA ARG A 164 0.22 6.27 7.47
C ARG A 164 0.82 6.95 8.68
N TRP A 165 0.10 7.91 9.26
CA TRP A 165 0.49 8.67 10.44
C TRP A 165 -0.65 8.72 11.45
N ARG A 166 -0.31 8.77 12.74
CA ARG A 166 -1.26 8.95 13.84
C ARG A 166 -0.74 9.98 14.82
N VAL A 167 -1.67 10.65 15.48
CA VAL A 167 -1.38 11.53 16.61
C VAL A 167 -1.52 10.72 17.89
N GLN A 168 -0.51 10.72 18.74
CA GLN A 168 -0.55 10.11 20.07
C GLN A 168 -1.28 11.01 21.08
N ASP A 169 -1.55 10.48 22.28
CA ASP A 169 -2.25 11.20 23.36
C ASP A 169 -1.49 12.46 23.84
N ASP A 170 -0.17 12.50 23.63
CA ASP A 170 0.69 13.65 23.92
C ASP A 170 0.73 14.70 22.79
N GLY A 171 0.05 14.44 21.67
CA GLY A 171 0.02 15.30 20.49
C GLY A 171 1.18 15.06 19.52
N GLU A 172 2.05 14.08 19.74
CA GLU A 172 3.14 13.75 18.82
C GLU A 172 2.65 12.94 17.62
N TRP A 173 3.21 13.25 16.43
CA TRP A 173 2.94 12.50 15.21
C TRP A 173 3.91 11.33 15.07
N VAL A 174 3.35 10.14 14.88
CA VAL A 174 4.12 8.91 14.64
C VAL A 174 3.69 8.25 13.36
N TYR A 175 4.70 7.81 12.60
CA TYR A 175 4.49 6.92 11.47
C TYR A 175 3.91 5.59 11.97
N ALA A 176 2.82 5.17 11.36
CA ALA A 176 2.01 4.02 11.74
C ALA A 176 2.15 2.83 10.78
N GLY A 177 3.09 2.88 9.83
CA GLY A 177 3.36 1.79 8.89
C GLY A 177 3.94 0.53 9.56
N ARG A 178 3.71 -0.64 8.94
CA ARG A 178 4.15 -1.94 9.48
C ARG A 178 5.61 -2.22 9.11
N PHE A 179 6.50 -1.99 10.06
CA PHE A 179 7.50 -2.98 10.41
C PHE A 179 7.55 -3.13 11.93
N GLY A 180 7.08 -4.28 12.40
CA GLY A 180 7.38 -4.73 13.75
C GLY A 180 8.86 -5.13 13.83
N GLY A 181 9.59 -4.52 14.76
CA GLY A 181 10.82 -5.10 15.33
C GLY A 181 12.06 -4.22 15.32
N ALA A 182 12.36 -3.65 16.49
CA ALA A 182 13.69 -3.28 16.98
C ALA A 182 14.37 -1.99 16.45
N GLY A 183 14.14 -0.89 17.19
CA GLY A 183 15.20 -0.18 17.91
C GLY A 183 16.09 0.80 17.14
N ALA A 184 15.98 2.08 17.53
CA ALA A 184 17.15 2.87 17.95
C ALA A 184 16.66 3.98 18.90
N GLY A 185 17.13 3.90 20.14
CA GLY A 185 17.08 5.03 21.09
C GLY A 185 18.22 6.00 20.85
#